data_AF-A0A7S1ILQ9-F1
#
_entry.id   AF-A0A7S1ILQ9-F1
#
_cell.length_a   1.000
_cell.length_b   1.000
_cell.length_c   1.000
_cell.angle_alpha   90.00
_cell.angle_beta   90.00
_cell.angle_gamma   90.00
#
_symmetry.space_group_name_H-M   'P 1'
#
loop_
_entity.id
_entity.type
_entity.pdbx_description
1 polymer ?
#
loop_
_entity_poly.entity_id
_entity_poly.type
_entity_poly.pdbx_seq_one_letter_code
_entity_poly.pdbx_strand_id
1 'polypeptide(L)'
;FARSHHTMAALPSTMQYIKYEVGGGPDQLVVAETQVPSPAAGEVLIQVAYVGVGATDTAQRKGMFNPKADAPYNHLIMGLEMSGVVVALGEGAQGFAVGDRVCALVYGGGYAEYATAPSETVIKLPDSMSLAQGAAIPENFFTVWRNVFSSRFGNLLQDAPNKTLLVHGGAGGIGSIAILLAKEFGATVITTVSSAAKQAEG
;
A
#
# COMPACT_ATOMS: atom_id res chain seq x y z
N PHE A 1 15.74 -4.26 -32.59
CA PHE A 1 15.78 -5.46 -31.74
C PHE A 1 14.36 -5.84 -31.40
N ALA A 2 13.92 -7.00 -31.90
CA ALA A 2 12.53 -7.44 -31.89
C ALA A 2 12.04 -7.67 -30.44
N ARG A 3 10.98 -6.97 -30.04
CA ARG A 3 10.22 -7.31 -28.83
C ARG A 3 9.49 -8.62 -29.12
N SER A 4 9.85 -9.70 -28.42
CA SER A 4 9.08 -10.94 -28.45
C SER A 4 7.66 -10.63 -28.00
N HIS A 5 6.68 -10.92 -28.83
CA HIS A 5 5.28 -10.96 -28.44
C HIS A 5 5.10 -12.09 -27.44
N HIS A 6 5.23 -11.79 -26.14
CA HIS A 6 4.59 -12.60 -25.12
C HIS A 6 3.10 -12.40 -25.30
N THR A 7 2.45 -13.39 -25.90
CA THR A 7 1.00 -13.54 -25.87
C THR A 7 0.60 -13.55 -24.40
N MET A 8 -0.01 -12.46 -23.93
CA MET A 8 -0.54 -12.39 -22.57
C MET A 8 -1.54 -13.55 -22.41
N ALA A 9 -1.30 -14.40 -21.41
CA ALA A 9 -2.30 -15.37 -21.01
C ALA A 9 -3.58 -14.61 -20.66
N ALA A 10 -4.73 -15.14 -21.09
CA ALA A 10 -6.02 -14.58 -20.70
C ALA A 10 -6.12 -14.55 -19.16
N LEU A 11 -6.61 -13.44 -18.61
CA LEU A 11 -6.85 -13.33 -17.17
C LEU A 11 -7.83 -14.42 -16.72
N PRO A 12 -7.60 -15.05 -15.56
CA PRO A 12 -8.54 -16.04 -15.04
C PRO A 12 -9.86 -15.35 -14.66
N SER A 13 -10.97 -16.09 -14.72
CA SER A 13 -12.27 -15.59 -14.26
C SER A 13 -12.31 -15.46 -12.73
N THR A 14 -11.64 -16.36 -12.04
CA THR A 14 -11.60 -16.42 -10.57
C THR A 14 -10.19 -16.28 -10.02
N MET A 15 -10.12 -15.91 -8.74
CA MET A 15 -8.90 -15.76 -7.98
C MET A 15 -9.09 -16.20 -6.54
N GLN A 16 -7.99 -16.54 -5.89
CA GLN A 16 -7.94 -16.74 -4.45
C GLN A 16 -7.85 -15.40 -3.71
N TYR A 17 -8.46 -15.37 -2.53
CA TYR A 17 -8.34 -14.27 -1.58
C TYR A 17 -8.41 -14.79 -0.15
N ILE A 18 -7.98 -13.96 0.79
CA ILE A 18 -8.13 -14.25 2.22
C ILE A 18 -9.49 -13.75 2.69
N LYS A 19 -10.36 -14.70 3.02
CA LYS A 19 -11.63 -14.43 3.68
C LYS A 19 -11.41 -14.26 5.19
N TYR A 20 -12.13 -13.31 5.78
CA TYR A 20 -12.21 -13.13 7.21
C TYR A 20 -13.68 -13.01 7.64
N GLU A 21 -13.95 -13.27 8.91
CA GLU A 21 -15.23 -12.98 9.55
C GLU A 21 -15.05 -11.83 10.54
N VAL A 22 -16.00 -10.91 10.59
CA VAL A 22 -15.93 -9.74 11.48
C VAL A 22 -15.95 -10.21 12.94
N GLY A 23 -14.95 -9.78 13.71
CA GLY A 23 -14.74 -10.21 15.10
C GLY A 23 -13.95 -11.50 15.24
N GLY A 24 -13.68 -12.22 14.15
CA GLY A 24 -12.93 -13.48 14.13
C GLY A 24 -11.46 -13.30 14.43
N GLY A 25 -10.80 -14.35 14.96
CA GLY A 25 -9.36 -14.42 15.25
C GLY A 25 -8.47 -14.53 13.99
N PRO A 26 -7.14 -14.34 14.09
CA PRO A 26 -6.23 -14.55 12.94
C PRO A 26 -6.20 -16.02 12.47
N ASP A 27 -6.52 -16.95 13.36
CA ASP A 27 -6.69 -18.38 13.10
C ASP A 27 -7.92 -18.71 12.24
N GLN A 28 -8.84 -17.75 12.06
CA GLN A 28 -10.03 -17.90 11.22
C GLN A 28 -9.87 -17.33 9.81
N LEU A 29 -8.66 -16.86 9.46
CA LEU A 29 -8.34 -16.45 8.10
C LEU A 29 -8.24 -17.69 7.20
N VAL A 30 -9.06 -17.73 6.16
CA VAL A 30 -9.11 -18.87 5.24
C VAL A 30 -8.95 -18.39 3.80
N VAL A 31 -8.29 -19.21 2.99
CA VAL A 31 -8.27 -19.02 1.54
C VAL A 31 -9.66 -19.36 0.99
N ALA A 32 -10.21 -18.46 0.19
CA ALA A 32 -11.47 -18.63 -0.50
C ALA A 32 -11.32 -18.16 -1.96
N GLU A 33 -12.36 -18.37 -2.78
CA GLU A 33 -12.36 -18.01 -4.18
C GLU A 33 -13.40 -16.90 -4.47
N THR A 34 -13.05 -16.00 -5.38
CA THR A 34 -13.94 -14.92 -5.87
C THR A 34 -13.62 -14.59 -7.33
N GLN A 35 -14.37 -13.68 -7.95
CA GLN A 35 -14.11 -13.21 -9.31
C GLN A 35 -12.93 -12.23 -9.36
N VAL A 36 -12.12 -12.29 -10.41
CA VAL A 36 -11.10 -11.27 -10.69
C VAL A 36 -11.80 -9.95 -11.01
N PRO A 37 -11.48 -8.84 -10.32
CA PRO A 37 -12.10 -7.55 -10.60
C PRO A 37 -11.61 -6.98 -11.93
N SER A 38 -12.49 -6.25 -12.62
CA SER A 38 -12.10 -5.44 -13.77
C SER A 38 -11.72 -4.03 -13.32
N PRO A 39 -10.61 -3.44 -13.81
CA PRO A 39 -10.24 -2.08 -13.45
C PRO A 39 -11.25 -1.07 -14.00
N ALA A 40 -11.72 -0.15 -13.15
CA ALA A 40 -12.55 0.97 -13.59
C ALA A 40 -11.72 2.03 -14.36
N ALA A 41 -12.39 3.04 -14.90
CA ALA A 41 -11.70 4.17 -15.53
C ALA A 41 -10.71 4.82 -14.55
N GLY A 42 -9.48 5.07 -15.01
CA GLY A 42 -8.38 5.60 -14.21
C GLY A 42 -7.69 4.59 -13.28
N GLU A 43 -8.13 3.32 -13.28
CA GLU A 43 -7.52 2.27 -12.46
C GLU A 43 -6.61 1.33 -13.26
N VAL A 44 -5.72 0.65 -12.55
CA VAL A 44 -4.94 -0.48 -13.07
C VAL A 44 -5.33 -1.74 -12.33
N LEU A 45 -5.24 -2.90 -12.99
CA LEU A 45 -5.32 -4.21 -12.37
C LEU A 45 -3.91 -4.74 -12.14
N ILE A 46 -3.61 -5.15 -10.92
CA ILE A 46 -2.29 -5.62 -10.53
C ILE A 46 -2.40 -7.08 -10.09
N GLN A 47 -1.58 -7.95 -10.66
CA GLN A 47 -1.34 -9.29 -10.13
C GLN A 47 -0.44 -9.15 -8.90
N VAL A 48 -1.01 -9.44 -7.73
CA VAL A 48 -0.41 -9.25 -6.42
C VAL A 48 0.68 -10.29 -6.22
N ALA A 49 1.88 -9.83 -5.87
CA ALA A 49 3.00 -10.69 -5.48
C ALA A 49 3.22 -10.68 -3.96
N TYR A 50 3.10 -9.50 -3.35
CA TYR A 50 3.24 -9.30 -1.91
C TYR A 50 2.23 -8.29 -1.43
N VAL A 51 1.75 -8.49 -0.21
CA VAL A 51 0.84 -7.58 0.49
C VAL A 51 1.50 -7.09 1.77
N GLY A 52 1.36 -5.81 2.08
CA GLY A 52 1.78 -5.27 3.37
C GLY A 52 0.76 -5.63 4.45
N VAL A 53 1.24 -5.84 5.66
CA VAL A 53 0.41 -6.21 6.83
C VAL A 53 0.48 -5.08 7.85
N GLY A 54 -0.66 -4.48 8.14
CA GLY A 54 -0.78 -3.31 8.99
C GLY A 54 -1.78 -3.47 10.14
N ALA A 55 -1.76 -2.51 11.05
CA ALA A 55 -2.71 -2.45 12.16
C ALA A 55 -4.16 -2.27 11.70
N THR A 56 -4.37 -1.61 10.56
CA THR A 56 -5.67 -1.41 9.90
C THR A 56 -6.33 -2.72 9.53
N ASP A 57 -5.57 -3.70 9.04
CA ASP A 57 -6.11 -5.01 8.66
C ASP A 57 -6.66 -5.75 9.89
N THR A 58 -5.95 -5.63 11.02
CA THR A 58 -6.41 -6.17 12.30
C THR A 58 -7.65 -5.43 12.82
N ALA A 59 -7.71 -4.10 12.66
CA ALA A 59 -8.87 -3.31 13.06
C ALA A 59 -10.09 -3.64 12.20
N GLN A 60 -9.92 -3.79 10.89
CA GLN A 60 -10.97 -4.21 9.97
C GLN A 60 -11.49 -5.61 10.32
N ARG A 61 -10.60 -6.58 10.53
CA ARG A 61 -10.98 -7.92 10.98
C ARG A 61 -11.78 -7.89 12.28
N LYS A 62 -11.41 -7.03 13.23
CA LYS A 62 -12.13 -6.86 14.52
C LYS A 62 -13.42 -6.04 14.43
N GLY A 63 -13.80 -5.55 13.25
CA GLY A 63 -14.99 -4.73 13.05
C GLY A 63 -14.84 -3.25 13.44
N MET A 64 -13.62 -2.79 13.69
CA MET A 64 -13.31 -1.41 14.13
C MET A 64 -12.97 -0.47 12.96
N PHE A 65 -12.66 -1.02 11.79
CA PHE A 65 -12.34 -0.26 10.57
C PHE A 65 -13.03 -0.92 9.37
N ASN A 66 -14.33 -0.72 9.24
CA ASN A 66 -15.11 -1.40 8.21
C ASN A 66 -15.13 -0.56 6.92
N PRO A 67 -14.95 -1.19 5.75
CA PRO A 67 -15.30 -0.57 4.47
C PRO A 67 -16.74 -0.05 4.48
N LYS A 68 -17.03 0.92 3.62
CA LYS A 68 -18.41 1.39 3.44
C LYS A 68 -19.29 0.25 2.94
N ALA A 69 -20.54 0.21 3.39
CA ALA A 69 -21.48 -0.85 3.02
C ALA A 69 -21.78 -0.92 1.52
N ASP A 70 -21.64 0.19 0.81
CA ASP A 70 -21.83 0.33 -0.64
C ASP A 70 -20.52 0.21 -1.44
N ALA A 71 -19.40 -0.16 -0.81
CA ALA A 71 -18.14 -0.33 -1.50
C ALA A 71 -18.20 -1.52 -2.48
N PRO A 72 -17.49 -1.45 -3.63
CA PRO A 72 -17.29 -2.59 -4.50
C PRO A 72 -16.81 -3.83 -3.74
N TYR A 73 -17.25 -5.02 -4.17
CA TYR A 73 -16.98 -6.27 -3.45
C TYR A 73 -15.48 -6.52 -3.21
N ASN A 74 -14.63 -6.15 -4.17
CA ASN A 74 -13.17 -6.32 -4.08
C ASN A 74 -12.56 -5.38 -3.02
N HIS A 75 -13.20 -4.26 -2.68
CA HIS A 75 -12.78 -3.37 -1.59
C HIS A 75 -13.20 -3.90 -0.20
N LEU A 76 -14.08 -4.90 -0.14
CA LEU A 76 -14.46 -5.55 1.12
C LEU A 76 -13.40 -6.56 1.59
N ILE A 77 -12.52 -7.00 0.69
CA ILE A 77 -11.37 -7.84 0.99
C ILE A 77 -10.33 -6.99 1.74
N MET A 78 -9.65 -7.56 2.74
CA MET A 78 -8.61 -6.86 3.51
C MET A 78 -7.38 -6.49 2.66
N GLY A 79 -6.53 -5.64 3.24
CA GLY A 79 -5.26 -5.22 2.67
C GLY A 79 -5.33 -3.86 2.02
N LEU A 80 -4.52 -2.93 2.53
CA LEU A 80 -4.48 -1.55 2.06
C LEU A 80 -3.24 -1.22 1.22
N GLU A 81 -2.23 -2.08 1.21
CA GLU A 81 -1.05 -1.88 0.38
C GLU A 81 -0.53 -3.20 -0.20
N MET A 82 0.04 -3.12 -1.40
CA MET A 82 0.53 -4.29 -2.11
C MET A 82 1.64 -3.92 -3.10
N SER A 83 2.29 -4.94 -3.63
CA SER A 83 3.13 -4.84 -4.82
C SER A 83 2.88 -6.00 -5.77
N GLY A 84 3.17 -5.78 -7.05
CA GLY A 84 2.92 -6.75 -8.07
C GLY A 84 3.27 -6.26 -9.46
N VAL A 85 2.59 -6.83 -10.45
CA VAL A 85 2.76 -6.51 -11.87
C VAL A 85 1.43 -6.04 -12.44
N VAL A 86 1.45 -4.94 -13.20
CA VAL A 86 0.26 -4.46 -13.91
C VAL A 86 -0.12 -5.48 -14.98
N VAL A 87 -1.37 -5.95 -14.99
CA VAL A 87 -1.88 -6.95 -15.94
C VAL A 87 -3.05 -6.44 -16.80
N ALA A 88 -3.70 -5.35 -16.40
CA ALA A 88 -4.67 -4.64 -17.23
C ALA A 88 -4.75 -3.16 -16.82
N LEU A 89 -5.28 -2.34 -17.73
CA LEU A 89 -5.51 -0.91 -17.53
C LEU A 89 -6.98 -0.61 -17.82
N GLY A 90 -7.62 0.15 -16.94
CA GLY A 90 -8.91 0.76 -17.23
C GLY A 90 -8.77 1.96 -18.16
N GLU A 91 -9.88 2.42 -18.72
CA GLU A 91 -9.90 3.57 -19.62
C GLU A 91 -9.29 4.81 -18.93
N GLY A 92 -8.37 5.50 -19.61
CA GLY A 92 -7.76 6.72 -19.09
C GLY A 92 -6.74 6.54 -17.96
N ALA A 93 -6.39 5.30 -17.58
CA ALA A 93 -5.24 5.07 -16.70
C ALA A 93 -3.93 5.47 -17.40
N GLN A 94 -3.20 6.42 -16.83
CA GLN A 94 -2.00 7.01 -17.43
C GLN A 94 -0.72 6.60 -16.69
N GLY A 95 0.42 6.67 -17.38
CA GLY A 95 1.73 6.48 -16.77
C GLY A 95 2.18 5.02 -16.61
N PHE A 96 1.31 4.04 -16.88
CA PHE A 96 1.59 2.61 -16.70
C PHE A 96 1.36 1.80 -17.98
N ALA A 97 2.01 0.66 -18.05
CA ALA A 97 1.86 -0.35 -19.08
C ALA A 97 1.75 -1.74 -18.43
N VAL A 98 1.08 -2.66 -19.12
CA VAL A 98 1.07 -4.07 -18.71
C VAL A 98 2.51 -4.60 -18.67
N GLY A 99 2.86 -5.30 -17.59
CA GLY A 99 4.20 -5.77 -17.28
C GLY A 99 4.99 -4.86 -16.35
N ASP A 100 4.52 -3.65 -16.06
CA ASP A 100 5.19 -2.76 -15.11
C ASP A 100 5.16 -3.34 -13.70
N ARG A 101 6.32 -3.30 -13.02
CA ARG A 101 6.45 -3.64 -11.60
C ARG A 101 6.07 -2.44 -10.75
N VAL A 102 5.09 -2.63 -9.87
CA VAL A 102 4.49 -1.53 -9.12
C VAL A 102 4.23 -1.90 -7.66
N CYS A 103 4.13 -0.88 -6.81
CA CYS A 103 3.41 -0.96 -5.55
C CYS A 103 2.25 0.04 -5.53
N ALA A 104 1.26 -0.19 -4.68
CA ALA A 104 0.05 0.63 -4.66
C ALA A 104 -0.55 0.72 -3.26
N LEU A 105 -1.11 1.89 -2.96
CA LEU A 105 -2.09 2.06 -1.89
C LEU A 105 -3.47 1.80 -2.47
N VAL A 106 -4.23 0.89 -1.85
CA VAL A 106 -5.56 0.44 -2.32
C VAL A 106 -6.62 0.69 -1.25
N TYR A 107 -7.89 0.70 -1.67
CA TYR A 107 -9.03 0.85 -0.76
C TYR A 107 -9.41 -0.46 -0.03
N GLY A 108 -8.79 -1.57 -0.44
CA GLY A 108 -9.09 -2.95 -0.06
C GLY A 108 -8.63 -3.88 -1.19
N GLY A 109 -8.62 -5.19 -0.96
CA GLY A 109 -8.27 -6.17 -1.99
C GLY A 109 -6.81 -6.59 -2.05
N GLY A 110 -5.93 -6.02 -1.22
CA GLY A 110 -4.52 -6.43 -1.20
C GLY A 110 -4.31 -7.90 -0.81
N TYR A 111 -5.21 -8.50 -0.03
CA TYR A 111 -5.17 -9.91 0.37
C TYR A 111 -5.86 -10.82 -0.67
N ALA A 112 -5.59 -10.58 -1.95
CA ALA A 112 -6.07 -11.40 -3.07
C ALA A 112 -4.96 -11.57 -4.11
N GLU A 113 -5.13 -12.47 -5.09
CA GLU A 113 -4.16 -12.62 -6.18
C GLU A 113 -4.19 -11.45 -7.17
N TYR A 114 -5.32 -10.73 -7.27
CA TYR A 114 -5.47 -9.54 -8.11
C TYR A 114 -6.22 -8.44 -7.38
N ALA A 115 -5.75 -7.20 -7.54
CA ALA A 115 -6.37 -6.02 -6.95
C ALA A 115 -6.39 -4.85 -7.95
N THR A 116 -7.45 -4.06 -7.92
CA THR A 116 -7.51 -2.79 -8.65
C THR A 116 -6.94 -1.67 -7.79
N ALA A 117 -6.28 -0.71 -8.43
CA ALA A 117 -5.76 0.48 -7.78
C ALA A 117 -5.98 1.71 -8.66
N PRO A 118 -6.41 2.86 -8.09
CA PRO A 118 -6.37 4.13 -8.80
C PRO A 118 -4.94 4.42 -9.26
N SER A 119 -4.75 4.75 -10.55
CA SER A 119 -3.40 5.01 -11.09
C SER A 119 -2.63 6.10 -10.33
N GLU A 120 -3.34 7.03 -9.69
CA GLU A 120 -2.77 8.09 -8.84
C GLU A 120 -2.10 7.59 -7.54
N THR A 121 -2.44 6.39 -7.08
CA THR A 121 -1.88 5.78 -5.85
C THR A 121 -0.89 4.66 -6.14
N VAL A 122 -0.53 4.49 -7.41
CA VAL A 122 0.41 3.47 -7.89
C VAL A 122 1.78 4.09 -8.10
N ILE A 123 2.83 3.38 -7.70
CA ILE A 123 4.22 3.80 -7.82
C ILE A 123 4.98 2.73 -8.61
N LYS A 124 5.69 3.14 -9.67
CA LYS A 124 6.61 2.25 -10.38
C LYS A 124 7.82 1.94 -9.52
N LEU A 125 8.14 0.66 -9.42
CA LEU A 125 9.31 0.21 -8.67
C LEU A 125 10.55 0.24 -9.58
N PRO A 126 11.69 0.78 -9.10
CA PRO A 126 12.94 0.66 -9.82
C PRO A 126 13.41 -0.79 -9.85
N ASP A 127 14.22 -1.15 -10.85
CA ASP A 127 14.73 -2.52 -11.00
C ASP A 127 15.51 -3.00 -9.77
N SER A 128 16.18 -2.09 -9.07
CA SER A 128 16.96 -2.36 -7.86
C SER A 128 16.12 -2.68 -6.62
N MET A 129 14.80 -2.49 -6.65
CA MET A 129 13.91 -2.73 -5.50
C MET A 129 13.10 -4.00 -5.73
N SER A 130 13.06 -4.91 -4.76
CA SER A 130 12.23 -6.11 -4.86
C SER A 130 10.74 -5.79 -4.67
N LEU A 131 9.85 -6.68 -5.13
CA LEU A 131 8.41 -6.54 -4.89
C LEU A 131 8.11 -6.58 -3.38
N ALA A 132 8.74 -7.50 -2.63
CA ALA A 132 8.58 -7.58 -1.18
C ALA A 132 8.90 -6.25 -0.46
N GLN A 133 9.98 -5.55 -0.87
CA GLN A 133 10.28 -4.21 -0.37
C GLN A 133 9.23 -3.19 -0.80
N GLY A 134 8.80 -3.25 -2.07
CA GLY A 134 7.76 -2.38 -2.61
C GLY A 134 6.44 -2.46 -1.85
N ALA A 135 6.04 -3.64 -1.38
CA ALA A 135 4.78 -3.84 -0.65
C ALA A 135 4.73 -3.17 0.73
N ALA A 136 5.88 -2.80 1.31
CA ALA A 136 5.97 -2.20 2.65
C ALA A 136 5.99 -0.65 2.64
N ILE A 137 5.86 -0.04 1.46
CA ILE A 137 6.02 1.40 1.25
C ILE A 137 4.68 2.16 1.29
N PRO A 138 3.64 1.78 0.52
CA PRO A 138 2.55 2.69 0.19
C PRO A 138 1.80 3.26 1.39
N GLU A 139 1.30 2.43 2.30
CA GLU A 139 0.48 2.86 3.44
C GLU A 139 1.25 3.86 4.30
N ASN A 140 2.43 3.45 4.77
CA ASN A 140 3.21 4.28 5.66
C ASN A 140 3.63 5.58 4.97
N PHE A 141 4.06 5.50 3.70
CA PHE A 141 4.51 6.65 2.93
C PHE A 141 3.40 7.66 2.66
N PHE A 142 2.27 7.23 2.10
CA PHE A 142 1.17 8.14 1.79
C PHE A 142 0.56 8.74 3.07
N THR A 143 0.45 7.96 4.14
CA THR A 143 -0.02 8.45 5.45
C THR A 143 0.91 9.54 5.99
N VAL A 144 2.23 9.31 6.01
CA VAL A 144 3.21 10.30 6.47
C VAL A 144 3.21 11.54 5.57
N TRP A 145 3.28 11.35 4.25
CA TRP A 145 3.34 12.44 3.28
C TRP A 145 2.15 13.40 3.44
N ARG A 146 0.94 12.84 3.51
CA ARG A 146 -0.28 13.63 3.67
C ARG A 146 -0.32 14.39 4.98
N ASN A 147 0.06 13.77 6.10
CA ASN A 147 -0.12 14.39 7.42
C ASN A 147 1.01 15.34 7.82
N VAL A 148 2.24 15.09 7.35
CA VAL A 148 3.43 15.85 7.78
C VAL A 148 3.86 16.88 6.74
N PHE A 149 3.82 16.53 5.46
CA PHE A 149 4.43 17.31 4.39
C PHE A 149 3.43 18.11 3.57
N SER A 150 2.22 17.59 3.37
CA SER A 150 1.19 18.33 2.62
C SER A 150 0.77 19.60 3.36
N SER A 151 0.63 20.71 2.63
CA SER A 151 0.26 22.03 3.17
C SER A 151 -1.13 22.10 3.80
N ARG A 152 -1.96 21.06 3.61
CA ARG A 152 -3.32 21.01 4.14
C ARG A 152 -3.37 20.60 5.62
N PHE A 153 -2.47 19.71 6.04
CA PHE A 153 -2.49 19.11 7.38
C PHE A 153 -1.22 19.43 8.14
N GLY A 154 -0.07 19.21 7.50
CA GLY A 154 1.22 19.65 7.98
C GLY A 154 1.67 20.89 7.22
N ASN A 155 2.94 21.20 7.35
CA ASN A 155 3.63 22.16 6.49
C ASN A 155 5.14 21.98 6.63
N LEU A 156 5.63 20.76 6.91
CA LEU A 156 7.03 20.56 7.28
C LEU A 156 7.98 21.08 6.20
N LEU A 157 7.63 20.94 4.92
CA LEU A 157 8.41 21.46 3.79
C LEU A 157 8.58 22.98 3.80
N GLN A 158 7.66 23.72 4.42
CA GLN A 158 7.81 25.16 4.57
C GLN A 158 8.87 25.42 5.63
N ASP A 159 10.08 25.76 5.19
CA ASP A 159 11.20 26.08 6.09
C ASP A 159 11.63 24.92 7.01
N ALA A 160 11.70 23.71 6.44
CA ALA A 160 12.08 22.49 7.14
C ALA A 160 13.36 22.62 8.01
N PRO A 161 14.45 23.28 7.56
CA PRO A 161 15.67 23.42 8.37
C PRO A 161 15.48 24.11 9.72
N ASN A 162 14.44 24.94 9.86
CA ASN A 162 14.11 25.67 11.09
C ASN A 162 12.99 25.00 11.91
N LYS A 163 12.57 23.78 11.51
CA LYS A 163 11.49 23.04 12.17
C LYS A 163 12.00 21.82 12.91
N THR A 164 11.31 21.52 14.01
CA THR A 164 11.49 20.29 14.78
C THR A 164 10.22 19.44 14.70
N LEU A 165 10.36 18.17 14.32
CA LEU A 165 9.30 17.18 14.30
C LEU A 165 9.45 16.22 15.49
N LEU A 166 8.43 16.16 16.35
CA LEU A 166 8.30 15.10 17.36
C LEU A 166 7.53 13.91 16.77
N VAL A 167 8.17 12.74 16.70
CA VAL A 167 7.58 11.50 16.18
C VAL A 167 7.40 10.51 17.32
N HIS A 168 6.16 10.16 17.66
CA HIS A 168 5.92 9.08 18.60
C HIS A 168 6.07 7.70 17.94
N GLY A 169 6.71 6.76 18.63
CA GLY A 169 6.89 5.40 18.14
C GLY A 169 7.83 5.30 16.92
N GLY A 170 9.00 5.93 17.00
CA GLY A 170 9.93 6.07 15.88
C GLY A 170 10.35 4.76 15.20
N ALA A 171 10.39 3.66 15.95
CA ALA A 171 10.74 2.34 15.41
C ALA A 171 9.57 1.61 14.72
N GLY A 172 8.39 2.23 14.57
CA GLY A 172 7.27 1.69 13.79
C GLY A 172 7.33 2.06 12.31
N GLY A 173 6.45 1.47 11.48
CA GLY A 173 6.37 1.77 10.04
C GLY A 173 6.21 3.27 9.74
N ILE A 174 5.16 3.89 10.29
CA ILE A 174 4.94 5.34 10.19
C ILE A 174 6.12 6.15 10.74
N GLY A 175 6.62 5.76 11.92
CA GLY A 175 7.68 6.48 12.61
C GLY A 175 8.98 6.52 11.80
N SER A 176 9.39 5.37 11.29
CA SER A 176 10.62 5.23 10.51
C SER A 176 10.57 6.03 9.21
N ILE A 177 9.45 5.99 8.48
CA ILE A 177 9.25 6.79 7.27
C ILE A 177 9.22 8.29 7.58
N ALA A 178 8.55 8.71 8.65
CA ALA A 178 8.51 10.12 9.07
C ALA A 178 9.91 10.64 9.42
N ILE A 179 10.70 9.87 10.18
CA ILE A 179 12.07 10.23 10.55
C ILE A 179 12.94 10.34 9.30
N LEU A 180 12.90 9.33 8.41
CA LEU A 180 13.71 9.29 7.20
C LEU A 180 13.44 10.50 6.31
N LEU A 181 12.17 10.78 6.02
CA LEU A 181 11.80 11.91 5.17
C LEU A 181 12.09 13.26 5.83
N ALA A 182 11.79 13.42 7.12
CA ALA A 182 12.02 14.70 7.80
C ALA A 182 13.52 15.06 7.86
N LYS A 183 14.39 14.07 8.10
CA LYS A 183 15.85 14.24 8.05
C LYS A 183 16.33 14.60 6.64
N GLU A 184 15.80 13.94 5.60
CA GLU A 184 16.15 14.24 4.20
C GLU A 184 15.85 15.70 3.82
N PHE A 185 14.77 16.27 4.34
CA PHE A 185 14.41 17.68 4.12
C PHE A 185 15.07 18.65 5.13
N GLY A 186 15.98 18.17 5.98
CA GLY A 186 16.77 19.01 6.89
C GLY A 186 16.08 19.40 8.20
N ALA A 187 14.89 18.85 8.51
CA ALA A 187 14.24 19.11 9.78
C ALA A 187 14.96 18.42 10.95
N THR A 188 14.91 19.03 12.12
CA THR A 188 15.34 18.37 13.37
C THR A 188 14.27 17.35 13.77
N VAL A 189 14.66 16.13 14.14
CA VAL A 189 13.71 15.08 14.53
C VAL A 189 13.98 14.63 15.95
N ILE A 190 12.92 14.57 16.76
CA ILE A 190 12.91 13.98 18.09
C ILE A 190 11.93 12.82 18.08
N THR A 191 12.26 11.69 18.70
CA THR A 191 11.36 10.54 18.70
C THR A 191 11.27 9.83 20.05
N THR A 192 10.15 9.13 20.26
CA THR A 192 9.97 8.21 21.39
C THR A 192 10.03 6.77 20.93
N VAL A 193 10.63 5.91 21.77
CA VAL A 193 10.67 4.46 21.59
C VAL A 193 10.34 3.76 22.91
N SER A 194 9.95 2.48 22.83
CA SER A 194 9.48 1.72 24.00
C SER A 194 10.57 0.87 24.66
N SER A 195 11.80 0.86 24.14
CA SER A 195 12.91 0.07 24.69
C SER A 195 14.26 0.60 24.21
N ALA A 196 15.34 0.30 24.96
CA ALA A 196 16.70 0.64 24.57
C ALA A 196 17.14 -0.07 23.27
N ALA A 197 16.66 -1.30 23.02
CA ALA A 197 16.94 -2.01 21.77
C ALA A 197 16.44 -1.23 20.55
N LYS A 198 15.20 -0.71 20.60
CA LYS A 198 14.64 0.15 19.55
C LYS A 198 15.34 1.50 19.42
N GLN A 199 15.96 1.99 20.50
CA GLN A 199 16.75 3.22 20.46
C GLN A 199 18.05 3.01 19.67
N ALA A 200 18.65 1.82 19.75
CA ALA A 200 19.92 1.53 19.09
C ALA A 200 19.81 1.33 17.56
N GLU A 201 18.59 1.22 17.02
CA GLU A 201 18.32 1.02 15.59
C GLU A 201 18.31 2.33 14.77
N GLY A 202 18.30 3.51 15.41
CA GLY A 202 18.10 4.82 14.76
C GLY A 202 19.25 5.80 14.92
#